data_AF-A0A165XSB6-F1
#
_entry.id   AF-A0A165XSB6-F1
#
_cell.length_a   1.000
_cell.length_b   1.000
_cell.length_c   1.000
_cell.angle_alpha   90.00
_cell.angle_beta   90.00
_cell.angle_gamma   90.00
#
_symmetry.space_group_name_H-M   'P 1'
#
loop_
_entity.id
_entity.type
_entity.pdbx_description
1 polymer ?
#
loop_
_entity_poly.entity_id
_entity_poly.type
_entity_poly.pdbx_seq_one_letter_code
_entity_poly.pdbx_strand_id
1 'polypeptide(L)'
;MSASSGSSHPGPMHYDGTYVGRAAPEIDIFEALGTDAGGNVSQSGQYAPFNWAYEWPTDGNLVIPDASVTALNPYAGGAYQQAISALSLTNSSCWELTDACYAVYGIEYSPGFDNAYTSWINNGKLSWTLLSGGLVADNKSEIAARPIPQEPMYIIFNLGLSTSFVTIDYDDLTLPATLSVDYVRVYQDPDNINVGCDPDDFPTADYISTYNEAYSNPNYTLWSDIGESYPGNSFLGEC
;
A
#
# COMPACT_ATOMS: atom_id res chain seq x y z
N MET A 1 -17.55 -7.72 -1.13
CA MET A 1 -18.67 -7.00 -0.48
C MET A 1 -19.36 -6.22 -1.57
N SER A 2 -20.65 -6.44 -1.81
CA SER A 2 -21.43 -5.59 -2.72
C SER A 2 -22.39 -4.77 -1.88
N ALA A 3 -22.35 -3.45 -2.03
CA ALA A 3 -23.38 -2.57 -1.47
C ALA A 3 -24.69 -2.75 -2.27
N SER A 4 -25.85 -2.52 -1.65
CA SER A 4 -27.17 -2.62 -2.31
C SER A 4 -27.41 -1.48 -3.28
N SER A 5 -28.21 -1.74 -4.32
CA SER A 5 -28.76 -0.70 -5.19
C SER A 5 -29.57 0.30 -4.36
N GLY A 6 -29.11 1.57 -4.31
CA GLY A 6 -29.75 2.65 -3.54
C GLY A 6 -29.05 3.03 -2.24
N SER A 7 -28.04 2.28 -1.79
CA SER A 7 -27.12 2.72 -0.74
C SER A 7 -26.04 3.64 -1.31
N SER A 8 -25.59 4.60 -0.50
CA SER A 8 -24.49 5.49 -0.88
C SER A 8 -23.20 4.69 -1.01
N HIS A 9 -22.53 4.80 -2.16
CA HIS A 9 -21.29 4.09 -2.45
C HIS A 9 -20.36 5.00 -3.26
N PRO A 10 -19.05 5.03 -2.97
CA PRO A 10 -18.12 5.92 -3.67
C PRO A 10 -17.83 5.43 -5.09
N GLY A 11 -17.94 4.13 -5.38
CA GLY A 11 -17.59 3.52 -6.67
C GLY A 11 -18.67 3.58 -7.75
N PRO A 12 -18.28 3.54 -9.04
CA PRO A 12 -19.22 3.34 -10.12
C PRO A 12 -19.86 1.95 -10.05
N MET A 13 -21.03 1.83 -10.66
CA MET A 13 -21.81 0.59 -10.70
C MET A 13 -21.62 -0.12 -12.04
N HIS A 14 -21.34 -1.41 -11.99
CA HIS A 14 -21.37 -2.31 -13.14
C HIS A 14 -22.79 -2.40 -13.72
N TYR A 15 -22.88 -2.85 -14.98
CA TYR A 15 -24.17 -3.00 -15.67
C TYR A 15 -25.11 -4.02 -15.00
N ASP A 16 -24.55 -4.95 -14.22
CA ASP A 16 -25.28 -5.99 -13.49
C ASP A 16 -25.78 -5.53 -12.11
N GLY A 17 -25.52 -4.27 -11.75
CA GLY A 17 -25.96 -3.66 -10.49
C GLY A 17 -24.99 -3.85 -9.33
N THR A 18 -23.83 -4.48 -9.54
CA THR A 18 -22.76 -4.57 -8.53
C THR A 18 -21.84 -3.37 -8.60
N TYR A 19 -21.14 -3.02 -7.51
CA TYR A 19 -20.20 -1.91 -7.52
C TYR A 19 -18.77 -2.34 -7.82
N VAL A 20 -18.00 -1.46 -8.48
CA VAL A 20 -16.56 -1.66 -8.68
C VAL A 20 -15.86 -1.71 -7.32
N GLY A 21 -15.16 -2.82 -7.07
CA GLY A 21 -14.31 -2.98 -5.89
C GLY A 21 -13.06 -2.10 -6.00
N ARG A 22 -12.80 -1.32 -4.96
CA ARG A 22 -11.69 -0.35 -4.89
C ARG A 22 -10.44 -0.87 -4.16
N ALA A 23 -10.50 -2.11 -3.66
CA ALA A 23 -9.51 -2.69 -2.74
C ALA A 23 -9.26 -1.75 -1.52
N ALA A 24 -8.17 -1.97 -0.79
CA ALA A 24 -7.66 -1.03 0.20
C ALA A 24 -6.12 -1.01 0.09
N PRO A 25 -5.58 -0.39 -0.97
CA PRO A 25 -4.17 -0.49 -1.26
C PRO A 25 -3.32 0.52 -0.48
N GLU A 26 -2.17 0.06 -0.02
CA GLU A 26 -1.06 0.89 0.46
C GLU A 26 0.22 0.38 -0.23
N ILE A 27 1.07 1.30 -0.69
CA ILE A 27 2.39 0.95 -1.25
C ILE A 27 3.46 1.65 -0.41
N ASP A 28 4.25 0.84 0.27
CA ASP A 28 5.39 1.32 1.04
C ASP A 28 6.60 1.45 0.12
N ILE A 29 6.99 2.69 -0.17
CA ILE A 29 8.22 2.97 -0.94
C ILE A 29 9.43 2.43 -0.17
N PHE A 30 9.45 2.67 1.14
CA PHE A 30 10.33 2.03 2.11
C PHE A 30 9.77 2.18 3.53
N GLU A 31 10.00 1.16 4.36
CA GLU A 31 10.01 1.25 5.82
C GLU A 31 11.41 0.85 6.29
N ALA A 32 12.18 1.81 6.79
CA ALA A 32 13.57 1.58 7.15
C ALA A 32 13.70 1.06 8.58
N LEU A 33 14.50 0.02 8.76
CA LEU A 33 14.79 -0.57 10.06
C LEU A 33 16.27 -0.95 10.18
N GLY A 34 16.83 -0.72 11.37
CA GLY A 34 18.19 -1.14 11.70
C GLY A 34 18.18 -2.60 12.13
N THR A 35 19.07 -3.41 11.54
CA THR A 35 19.31 -4.79 11.97
C THR A 35 20.79 -5.00 12.28
N ASP A 36 21.13 -6.11 12.91
CA ASP A 36 22.52 -6.55 13.09
C ASP A 36 23.28 -6.69 11.76
N ALA A 37 22.56 -6.89 10.64
CA ALA A 37 23.13 -6.98 9.30
C ALA A 37 23.34 -5.59 8.63
N GLY A 38 23.02 -4.50 9.34
CA GLY A 38 23.06 -3.13 8.83
C GLY A 38 21.66 -2.57 8.55
N GLY A 39 21.63 -1.41 7.87
CA GLY A 39 20.39 -0.77 7.45
C GLY A 39 19.63 -1.66 6.46
N ASN A 40 18.34 -1.85 6.71
CA ASN A 40 17.44 -2.61 5.86
C ASN A 40 16.18 -1.79 5.58
N VAL A 41 15.53 -2.03 4.45
CA VAL A 41 14.22 -1.47 4.12
C VAL A 41 13.24 -2.59 3.78
N SER A 42 12.06 -2.55 4.38
CA SER A 42 10.89 -3.25 3.87
C SER A 42 10.26 -2.43 2.76
N GLN A 43 9.96 -3.07 1.64
CA GLN A 43 9.29 -2.48 0.50
C GLN A 43 8.06 -3.33 0.21
N SER A 44 6.86 -2.77 0.33
CA SER A 44 5.61 -3.54 0.41
C SER A 44 4.51 -3.00 -0.49
N GLY A 45 3.61 -3.90 -0.89
CA GLY A 45 2.20 -3.55 -1.11
C GLY A 45 1.31 -4.23 -0.06
N GLN A 46 0.41 -3.46 0.55
CA GLN A 46 -0.66 -3.99 1.39
C GLN A 46 -1.92 -4.20 0.54
N TYR A 47 -2.54 -5.36 0.68
CA TYR A 47 -3.69 -5.73 -0.13
C TYR A 47 -4.83 -6.22 0.75
N ALA A 48 -6.04 -5.81 0.40
CA ALA A 48 -7.28 -6.41 0.88
C ALA A 48 -8.23 -6.62 -0.32
N PRO A 49 -9.10 -7.64 -0.30
CA PRO A 49 -9.21 -8.73 0.68
C PRO A 49 -7.96 -9.64 0.77
N PHE A 50 -7.85 -10.46 1.82
CA PHE A 50 -6.66 -11.27 2.12
C PHE A 50 -6.76 -12.69 1.57
N ASN A 51 -5.66 -13.20 1.03
CA ASN A 51 -5.49 -14.62 0.73
C ASN A 51 -5.63 -15.47 1.99
N TRP A 52 -6.07 -16.70 1.80
CA TRP A 52 -6.05 -17.74 2.82
C TRP A 52 -4.65 -17.87 3.39
N ALA A 53 -4.55 -17.74 4.72
CA ALA A 53 -3.28 -17.78 5.46
C ALA A 53 -2.21 -16.80 4.93
N TYR A 54 -2.63 -15.73 4.22
CA TYR A 54 -1.73 -14.77 3.57
C TYR A 54 -0.78 -15.39 2.54
N GLU A 55 -1.12 -16.58 2.03
CA GLU A 55 -0.30 -17.30 1.05
C GLU A 55 -0.37 -16.60 -0.31
N TRP A 56 0.74 -15.97 -0.71
CA TRP A 56 0.87 -15.28 -1.99
C TRP A 56 1.52 -16.18 -3.06
N PRO A 57 0.92 -16.32 -4.26
CA PRO A 57 1.52 -17.06 -5.38
C PRO A 57 2.77 -16.34 -5.95
N THR A 58 3.97 -16.81 -5.58
CA THR A 58 5.25 -16.22 -6.00
C THR A 58 5.72 -16.67 -7.38
N ASP A 59 5.38 -17.89 -7.81
CA ASP A 59 5.88 -18.48 -9.06
C ASP A 59 5.44 -17.65 -10.28
N GLY A 60 6.42 -17.15 -11.04
CA GLY A 60 6.19 -16.25 -12.17
C GLY A 60 5.73 -14.83 -11.81
N ASN A 61 5.56 -14.49 -10.52
CA ASN A 61 5.01 -13.20 -10.07
C ASN A 61 5.95 -12.38 -9.19
N LEU A 62 7.05 -12.99 -8.75
CA LEU A 62 8.13 -12.35 -8.00
C LEU A 62 9.38 -12.25 -8.87
N VAL A 63 9.87 -11.03 -9.07
CA VAL A 63 11.17 -10.81 -9.73
C VAL A 63 12.11 -10.12 -8.75
N ILE A 64 13.24 -10.76 -8.45
CA ILE A 64 14.33 -10.19 -7.64
C ILE A 64 15.60 -10.20 -8.50
N PRO A 65 16.05 -9.04 -9.04
CA PRO A 65 17.23 -8.98 -9.91
C PRO A 65 18.54 -9.31 -9.19
N ASP A 66 18.65 -8.99 -7.90
CA ASP A 66 19.85 -9.22 -7.09
C ASP A 66 19.49 -9.85 -5.74
N ALA A 67 19.52 -11.19 -5.70
CA ALA A 67 19.24 -11.97 -4.50
C ALA A 67 20.32 -11.88 -3.42
N SER A 68 21.45 -11.19 -3.67
CA SER A 68 22.46 -10.90 -2.64
C SER A 68 22.12 -9.65 -1.82
N VAL A 69 21.21 -8.81 -2.32
CA VAL A 69 20.76 -7.57 -1.68
C VAL A 69 19.33 -7.67 -1.18
N THR A 70 18.45 -8.28 -1.98
CA THR A 70 17.00 -8.32 -1.73
C THR A 70 16.53 -9.75 -1.56
N ALA A 71 15.65 -9.97 -0.58
CA ALA A 71 14.99 -11.25 -0.34
C ALA A 71 13.51 -11.03 -0.06
N LEU A 72 12.67 -12.01 -0.41
CA LEU A 72 11.26 -11.99 -0.03
C LEU A 72 11.13 -11.94 1.49
N ASN A 73 10.29 -11.03 2.00
CA ASN A 73 10.05 -10.92 3.42
C ASN A 73 9.16 -12.09 3.89
N PRO A 74 9.56 -12.87 4.92
CA PRO A 74 8.70 -13.91 5.45
C PRO A 74 7.46 -13.37 6.18
N TYR A 75 7.44 -12.09 6.55
CA TYR A 75 6.24 -11.45 7.08
C TYR A 75 5.21 -11.22 5.97
N ALA A 76 4.01 -11.79 6.15
CA ALA A 76 2.92 -11.74 5.16
C ALA A 76 1.69 -10.94 5.65
N GLY A 77 1.79 -10.27 6.81
CA GLY A 77 0.69 -9.49 7.39
C GLY A 77 0.09 -10.10 8.67
N GLY A 78 -1.17 -9.77 8.93
CA GLY A 78 -1.93 -10.17 10.10
C GLY A 78 -3.43 -9.90 9.93
N ALA A 79 -4.21 -10.00 11.01
CA ALA A 79 -5.68 -9.96 10.95
C ALA A 79 -6.27 -8.69 10.27
N TYR A 80 -5.50 -7.62 10.18
CA TYR A 80 -5.91 -6.33 9.62
C TYR A 80 -5.22 -5.98 8.30
N GLN A 81 -4.26 -6.78 7.82
CA GLN A 81 -3.54 -6.51 6.57
C GLN A 81 -2.92 -7.78 5.97
N GLN A 82 -2.87 -7.87 4.65
CA GLN A 82 -1.95 -8.78 3.97
C GLN A 82 -0.83 -7.96 3.35
N ALA A 83 0.40 -8.25 3.75
CA ALA A 83 1.61 -7.62 3.22
C ALA A 83 2.26 -8.54 2.18
N ILE A 84 2.53 -8.02 0.99
CA ILE A 84 3.45 -8.65 0.04
C ILE A 84 4.66 -7.75 -0.06
N SER A 85 5.79 -8.22 0.47
CA SER A 85 6.96 -7.36 0.69
C SER A 85 8.28 -8.09 0.47
N ALA A 86 9.31 -7.31 0.15
CA ALA A 86 10.69 -7.75 0.14
C ALA A 86 11.53 -6.88 1.08
N LEU A 87 12.58 -7.49 1.65
CA LEU A 87 13.57 -6.84 2.48
C LEU A 87 14.83 -6.63 1.65
N SER A 88 15.40 -5.42 1.72
CA SER A 88 16.61 -5.07 0.98
C SER A 88 17.64 -4.42 1.90
N LEU A 89 18.88 -4.89 1.81
CA LEU A 89 20.00 -4.16 2.41
C LEU A 89 20.11 -2.78 1.76
N THR A 90 20.21 -1.74 2.58
CA THR A 90 20.35 -0.37 2.11
C THR A 90 21.68 0.25 2.54
N ASN A 91 21.99 1.44 2.01
CA ASN A 91 23.24 2.11 2.29
C ASN A 91 23.26 2.69 3.72
N SER A 92 23.91 1.98 4.64
CA SER A 92 24.04 2.40 6.05
C SER A 92 24.78 3.73 6.24
N SER A 93 25.59 4.19 5.28
CA SER A 93 26.21 5.52 5.34
C SER A 93 25.21 6.67 5.18
N CYS A 94 23.99 6.39 4.72
CA CYS A 94 22.95 7.40 4.52
C CYS A 94 21.95 7.47 5.69
N TRP A 95 22.37 7.03 6.88
CA TRP A 95 21.62 7.15 8.12
C TRP A 95 22.08 8.39 8.88
N GLU A 96 21.20 8.98 9.69
CA GLU A 96 21.43 10.29 10.33
C GLU A 96 22.75 10.35 11.13
N LEU A 97 23.08 9.29 11.86
CA LEU A 97 24.25 9.24 12.76
C LEU A 97 25.52 8.67 12.10
N THR A 98 25.51 8.44 10.79
CA THR A 98 26.68 7.96 10.03
C THR A 98 27.26 9.08 9.15
N ASP A 99 27.45 8.86 7.85
CA ASP A 99 27.93 9.91 6.94
C ASP A 99 26.80 10.88 6.53
N ALA A 100 25.55 10.57 6.92
CA ALA A 100 24.35 11.33 6.61
C ALA A 100 24.19 11.68 5.12
N CYS A 101 24.59 10.76 4.23
CA CYS A 101 24.31 10.88 2.81
C CYS A 101 22.82 10.68 2.49
N TYR A 102 22.44 10.91 1.23
CA TYR A 102 21.11 10.61 0.71
C TYR A 102 21.12 9.35 -0.16
N ALA A 103 20.13 8.50 0.03
CA ALA A 103 19.86 7.33 -0.81
C ALA A 103 18.54 7.51 -1.57
N VAL A 104 18.49 6.99 -2.80
CA VAL A 104 17.29 7.07 -3.64
C VAL A 104 16.43 5.83 -3.45
N TYR A 105 15.22 6.05 -2.99
CA TYR A 105 14.14 5.06 -2.94
C TYR A 105 13.01 5.48 -3.85
N GLY A 106 12.23 4.52 -4.33
CA GLY A 106 11.13 4.83 -5.22
C GLY A 106 10.30 3.61 -5.56
N ILE A 107 9.20 3.88 -6.27
CA ILE A 107 8.38 2.88 -6.92
C ILE A 107 8.13 3.30 -8.36
N GLU A 108 7.91 2.31 -9.21
CA GLU A 108 7.25 2.44 -10.50
C GLU A 108 6.11 1.43 -10.49
N TYR A 109 4.90 1.83 -10.89
CA TYR A 109 3.80 0.89 -10.98
C TYR A 109 2.93 1.16 -12.20
N SER A 110 2.43 0.08 -12.78
CA SER A 110 1.40 0.08 -13.80
C SER A 110 0.10 -0.36 -13.14
N PRO A 111 -0.90 0.53 -13.00
CA PRO A 111 -2.19 0.20 -12.40
C PRO A 111 -2.97 -0.92 -13.11
N GLY A 112 -3.87 -1.57 -12.37
CA GLY A 112 -4.89 -2.47 -12.94
C GLY A 112 -4.56 -3.95 -12.86
N PHE A 113 -4.97 -4.70 -13.87
CA PHE A 113 -4.86 -6.17 -13.94
C PHE A 113 -3.91 -6.61 -15.07
N ASP A 114 -3.86 -7.92 -15.33
CA ASP A 114 -3.16 -8.55 -16.46
C ASP A 114 -1.63 -8.35 -16.45
N ASN A 115 -1.14 -7.34 -17.18
CA ASN A 115 0.28 -6.98 -17.30
C ASN A 115 0.71 -5.90 -16.30
N ALA A 116 -0.16 -5.56 -15.35
CA ALA A 116 0.11 -4.62 -14.29
C ALA A 116 1.21 -5.11 -13.34
N TYR A 117 1.91 -4.18 -12.71
CA TYR A 117 3.00 -4.50 -11.79
C TYR A 117 3.32 -3.34 -10.86
N THR A 118 4.04 -3.64 -9.78
CA THR A 118 4.75 -2.65 -8.98
C THR A 118 6.21 -3.07 -8.86
N SER A 119 7.11 -2.15 -9.13
CA SER A 119 8.56 -2.30 -9.01
C SER A 119 9.08 -1.32 -7.98
N TRP A 120 9.97 -1.79 -7.11
CA TRP A 120 10.59 -0.96 -6.08
C TRP A 120 12.04 -0.67 -6.39
N ILE A 121 12.47 0.52 -6.01
CA ILE A 121 13.84 1.02 -6.17
C ILE A 121 14.47 1.16 -4.78
N ASN A 122 15.65 0.58 -4.61
CA ASN A 122 16.48 0.70 -3.41
C ASN A 122 17.90 1.13 -3.83
N ASN A 123 18.45 2.17 -3.19
CA ASN A 123 19.74 2.77 -3.56
C ASN A 123 19.85 3.11 -5.06
N GLY A 124 18.77 3.61 -5.66
CA GLY A 124 18.73 3.97 -7.09
C GLY A 124 18.78 2.79 -8.06
N LYS A 125 18.56 1.55 -7.59
CA LYS A 125 18.52 0.33 -8.40
C LYS A 125 17.21 -0.41 -8.21
N LEU A 126 16.75 -1.10 -9.25
CA LEU A 126 15.60 -2.01 -9.16
C LEU A 126 15.88 -3.09 -8.12
N SER A 127 15.03 -3.17 -7.11
CA SER A 127 15.14 -4.08 -5.97
C SER A 127 14.32 -5.35 -6.19
N TRP A 128 13.04 -5.19 -6.50
CA TRP A 128 12.14 -6.29 -6.81
C TRP A 128 10.89 -5.80 -7.55
N THR A 129 10.18 -6.73 -8.17
CA THR A 129 8.90 -6.48 -8.84
C THR A 129 7.86 -7.50 -8.40
N LEU A 130 6.66 -7.00 -8.10
CA LEU A 130 5.42 -7.76 -7.96
C LEU A 130 4.62 -7.64 -9.25
N LEU A 131 4.28 -8.77 -9.87
CA LEU A 131 3.43 -8.82 -11.07
C LEU A 131 1.97 -9.13 -10.67
N SER A 132 0.99 -8.53 -11.36
CA SER A 132 -0.43 -8.70 -11.04
C SER A 132 -0.94 -10.14 -11.14
N GLY A 133 -0.23 -11.02 -11.85
CA GLY A 133 -0.50 -12.47 -11.85
C GLY A 133 -0.40 -13.11 -10.45
N GLY A 134 0.24 -12.44 -9.49
CA GLY A 134 0.30 -12.88 -8.09
C GLY A 134 -0.90 -12.42 -7.27
N LEU A 135 -1.72 -11.50 -7.79
CA LEU A 135 -2.91 -10.96 -7.14
C LEU A 135 -4.20 -11.63 -7.64
N VAL A 136 -4.09 -12.88 -8.09
CA VAL A 136 -5.20 -13.69 -8.60
C VAL A 136 -6.22 -14.04 -7.51
N ALA A 137 -7.37 -14.55 -7.96
CA ALA A 137 -8.41 -15.09 -7.10
C ALA A 137 -7.88 -16.20 -6.19
N ASP A 138 -8.44 -16.28 -4.99
CA ASP A 138 -8.18 -17.37 -4.06
C ASP A 138 -9.50 -17.96 -3.55
N ASN A 139 -9.74 -19.20 -3.97
CA ASN A 139 -10.97 -19.92 -3.68
C ASN A 139 -11.10 -20.34 -2.21
N LYS A 140 -10.01 -20.41 -1.44
CA LYS A 140 -10.08 -20.76 -0.02
C LYS A 140 -10.62 -19.61 0.83
N SER A 141 -10.30 -18.39 0.44
CA SER A 141 -10.79 -17.15 1.07
C SER A 141 -11.99 -16.54 0.34
N GLU A 142 -12.40 -17.15 -0.78
CA GLU A 142 -13.51 -16.70 -1.64
C GLU A 142 -13.32 -15.26 -2.18
N ILE A 143 -12.08 -14.88 -2.47
CA ILE A 143 -11.74 -13.57 -3.01
C ILE A 143 -11.45 -13.64 -4.51
N ALA A 144 -11.87 -12.62 -5.24
CA ALA A 144 -11.51 -12.44 -6.65
C ALA A 144 -10.09 -11.87 -6.79
N ALA A 145 -9.63 -11.72 -8.04
CA ALA A 145 -8.37 -11.04 -8.31
C ALA A 145 -8.42 -9.58 -7.80
N ARG A 146 -7.29 -9.08 -7.32
CA ARG A 146 -7.11 -7.69 -6.87
C ARG A 146 -6.25 -6.95 -7.88
N PRO A 147 -6.55 -5.67 -8.18
CA PRO A 147 -5.71 -4.90 -9.07
C PRO A 147 -4.44 -4.44 -8.36
N ILE A 148 -3.40 -4.16 -9.13
CA ILE A 148 -2.40 -3.16 -8.74
C ILE A 148 -3.13 -1.82 -8.60
N PRO A 149 -2.85 -1.01 -7.57
CA PRO A 149 -3.71 0.12 -7.19
C PRO A 149 -4.05 1.04 -8.37
N GLN A 150 -5.35 1.31 -8.56
CA GLN A 150 -5.87 2.05 -9.73
C GLN A 150 -6.15 3.52 -9.46
N GLU A 151 -6.43 3.87 -8.21
CA GLU A 151 -6.79 5.22 -7.82
C GLU A 151 -5.55 6.06 -7.51
N PRO A 152 -5.61 7.39 -7.72
CA PRO A 152 -4.57 8.29 -7.25
C PRO A 152 -4.33 8.14 -5.74
N MET A 153 -3.07 7.96 -5.35
CA MET A 153 -2.63 7.91 -3.95
C MET A 153 -1.91 9.20 -3.57
N TYR A 154 -1.83 9.46 -2.27
CA TYR A 154 -1.00 10.53 -1.72
C TYR A 154 0.22 9.93 -1.02
N ILE A 155 1.30 10.71 -0.95
CA ILE A 155 2.56 10.26 -0.35
C ILE A 155 2.62 10.74 1.10
N ILE A 156 2.92 9.82 2.01
CA ILE A 156 3.17 10.11 3.42
C ILE A 156 4.65 9.87 3.71
N PHE A 157 5.27 10.82 4.40
CA PHE A 157 6.54 10.59 5.09
C PHE A 157 6.29 10.73 6.58
N ASN A 158 6.70 9.72 7.35
CA ASN A 158 6.66 9.77 8.79
C ASN A 158 7.99 9.25 9.36
N LEU A 159 8.29 9.69 10.57
CA LEU A 159 9.34 9.12 11.40
C LEU A 159 8.69 8.76 12.73
N GLY A 160 8.71 7.49 13.07
CA GLY A 160 8.05 6.96 14.24
C GLY A 160 8.93 5.97 14.99
N LEU A 161 8.62 5.78 16.27
CA LEU A 161 9.21 4.74 17.11
C LEU A 161 8.14 3.68 17.35
N SER A 162 8.43 2.42 17.00
CA SER A 162 7.47 1.31 17.13
C SER A 162 8.15 0.04 17.62
N THR A 163 7.61 -0.56 18.68
CA THR A 163 8.06 -1.86 19.20
C THR A 163 7.57 -3.04 18.38
N SER A 164 6.75 -2.81 17.35
CA SER A 164 6.14 -3.88 16.55
C SER A 164 7.08 -4.47 15.49
N PHE A 165 8.14 -3.75 15.13
CA PHE A 165 9.03 -4.12 14.01
C PHE A 165 10.44 -4.53 14.46
N VAL A 166 10.96 -3.86 15.49
CA VAL A 166 12.28 -4.14 16.07
C VAL A 166 12.21 -4.00 17.59
N THR A 167 13.07 -4.74 18.30
CA THR A 167 13.31 -4.47 19.72
C THR A 167 14.08 -3.16 19.83
N ILE A 168 13.56 -2.23 20.63
CA ILE A 168 14.19 -0.92 20.81
C ILE A 168 15.25 -1.04 21.91
N ASP A 169 16.48 -0.67 21.56
CA ASP A 169 17.53 -0.38 22.54
C ASP A 169 17.40 1.07 22.98
N TYR A 170 16.84 1.29 24.17
CA TYR A 170 16.62 2.63 24.71
C TYR A 170 17.90 3.26 25.27
N ASP A 171 18.92 2.47 25.60
CA ASP A 171 20.17 2.98 26.17
C ASP A 171 21.04 3.62 25.08
N ASP A 172 20.98 3.08 23.86
CA ASP A 172 21.70 3.60 22.68
C ASP A 172 20.84 4.51 21.77
N LEU A 173 19.57 4.76 22.13
CA LEU A 173 18.67 5.61 21.35
C LEU A 173 19.03 7.10 21.49
N THR A 174 19.45 7.73 20.38
CA THR A 174 19.71 9.17 20.33
C THR A 174 18.46 9.93 19.87
N LEU A 175 17.99 10.89 20.69
CA LEU A 175 16.86 11.78 20.37
C LEU A 175 17.24 13.26 20.58
N PRO A 176 16.68 14.20 19.80
CA PRO A 176 15.74 13.99 18.70
C PRO A 176 16.40 13.31 17.49
N ALA A 177 15.62 12.54 16.73
CA ALA A 177 16.04 11.92 15.47
C ALA A 177 15.38 12.62 14.28
N THR A 178 16.01 12.57 13.12
CA THR A 178 15.64 13.32 11.92
C THR A 178 15.56 12.42 10.69
N LEU A 179 14.40 12.42 10.03
CA LEU A 179 14.26 11.92 8.66
C LEU A 179 14.46 13.10 7.70
N SER A 180 15.60 13.13 7.01
CA SER A 180 15.91 14.17 6.03
C SER A 180 15.49 13.75 4.62
N VAL A 181 14.71 14.60 3.95
CA VAL A 181 14.28 14.40 2.56
C VAL A 181 14.82 15.53 1.70
N ASP A 182 15.77 15.21 0.81
CA ASP A 182 16.36 16.19 -0.12
C ASP A 182 15.37 16.60 -1.23
N TYR A 183 14.71 15.60 -1.83
CA TYR A 183 13.71 15.85 -2.86
C TYR A 183 12.66 14.74 -2.92
N VAL A 184 11.50 15.11 -3.50
CA VAL A 184 10.47 14.18 -3.97
C VAL A 184 10.24 14.46 -5.45
N ARG A 185 10.14 13.40 -6.26
CA ARG A 185 9.77 13.50 -7.67
C ARG A 185 8.63 12.54 -7.95
N VAL A 186 7.60 13.05 -8.61
CA VAL A 186 6.44 12.27 -9.06
C VAL A 186 6.36 12.44 -10.58
N TYR A 187 6.24 11.32 -11.28
CA TYR A 187 6.10 11.28 -12.73
C TYR A 187 4.80 10.55 -13.06
N GLN A 188 4.14 10.99 -14.12
CA GLN A 188 3.01 10.28 -14.73
C GLN A 188 3.31 10.10 -16.20
N ASP A 189 2.81 9.01 -16.78
CA ASP A 189 2.83 8.81 -18.22
C ASP A 189 2.02 9.97 -18.87
N PRO A 190 2.58 10.71 -19.83
CA PRO A 190 1.87 11.81 -20.49
C PRO A 190 0.57 11.39 -21.18
N ASP A 191 0.45 10.12 -21.57
CA ASP A 191 -0.74 9.56 -22.21
C ASP A 191 -1.74 8.99 -21.18
N ASN A 192 -1.38 8.93 -19.89
CA ASN A 192 -2.20 8.35 -18.83
C ASN A 192 -2.10 9.17 -17.52
N ILE A 193 -2.40 10.46 -17.61
CA ILE A 193 -2.45 11.37 -16.46
C ILE A 193 -3.75 11.14 -15.70
N ASN A 194 -3.63 10.81 -14.41
CA ASN A 194 -4.77 10.64 -13.50
C ASN A 194 -4.44 11.27 -12.13
N VAL A 195 -5.19 12.29 -11.74
CA VAL A 195 -4.99 13.05 -10.50
C VAL A 195 -6.32 13.54 -9.93
N GLY A 196 -6.34 13.81 -8.63
CA GLY A 196 -7.52 14.34 -7.94
C GLY A 196 -8.41 13.25 -7.35
N CYS A 197 -9.60 13.66 -6.90
CA CYS A 197 -10.56 12.79 -6.23
C CYS A 197 -11.79 12.43 -7.09
N ASP A 198 -11.77 12.80 -8.37
CA ASP A 198 -12.87 12.51 -9.30
C ASP A 198 -12.42 11.96 -10.67
N PRO A 199 -11.59 10.89 -10.72
CA PRO A 199 -11.31 10.21 -11.98
C PRO A 199 -12.58 9.66 -12.64
N ASP A 200 -12.65 9.64 -13.98
CA ASP A 200 -13.82 9.12 -14.72
C ASP A 200 -14.16 7.66 -14.35
N ASP A 201 -13.13 6.83 -14.13
CA ASP A 201 -13.30 5.42 -13.75
C ASP A 201 -13.54 5.23 -12.24
N PHE A 202 -13.33 6.27 -11.43
CA PHE A 202 -13.49 6.25 -9.96
C PHE A 202 -14.08 7.57 -9.44
N PRO A 203 -15.27 7.99 -9.91
CA PRO A 203 -15.85 9.28 -9.52
C PRO A 203 -16.16 9.26 -8.03
N THR A 204 -15.60 10.19 -7.26
CA THR A 204 -15.69 10.18 -5.78
C THR A 204 -15.97 11.57 -5.22
N ALA A 205 -15.97 12.63 -6.04
CA ALA A 205 -16.20 13.99 -5.54
C ALA A 205 -17.55 14.16 -4.85
N ASP A 206 -18.63 13.64 -5.44
CA ASP A 206 -19.97 13.72 -4.86
C ASP A 206 -20.08 12.96 -3.53
N TYR A 207 -19.42 11.80 -3.43
CA TYR A 207 -19.39 11.02 -2.19
C TYR A 207 -18.62 11.76 -1.09
N ILE A 208 -17.43 12.29 -1.41
CA ILE A 208 -16.64 13.08 -0.46
C ILE A 208 -17.41 14.34 -0.03
N SER A 209 -18.06 15.03 -0.97
CA SER A 209 -18.85 16.22 -0.66
C SER A 209 -20.04 15.89 0.26
N THR A 210 -20.67 14.73 0.06
CA THR A 210 -21.79 14.27 0.89
C THR A 210 -21.34 14.00 2.33
N TYR A 211 -20.16 13.40 2.49
CA TYR A 211 -19.59 13.02 3.79
C TYR A 211 -18.39 13.87 4.19
N ASN A 212 -18.43 15.17 3.91
CA ASN A 212 -17.25 16.04 4.03
C ASN A 212 -16.58 16.00 5.42
N GLU A 213 -17.35 15.80 6.49
CA GLU A 213 -16.81 15.72 7.85
C GLU A 213 -15.86 14.52 8.04
N ALA A 214 -16.13 13.38 7.39
CA ALA A 214 -15.25 12.20 7.43
C ALA A 214 -13.89 12.46 6.76
N TYR A 215 -13.84 13.36 5.77
CA TYR A 215 -12.64 13.63 4.97
C TYR A 215 -11.91 14.92 5.35
N SER A 216 -12.52 15.76 6.18
CA SER A 216 -11.96 17.06 6.58
C SER A 216 -11.61 17.16 8.06
N ASN A 217 -12.05 16.22 8.90
CA ASN A 217 -11.75 16.21 10.33
C ASN A 217 -10.89 14.98 10.72
N PRO A 218 -9.60 15.16 11.03
CA PRO A 218 -8.71 14.05 11.38
C PRO A 218 -9.05 13.40 12.74
N ASN A 219 -9.94 13.99 13.55
CA ASN A 219 -10.38 13.40 14.81
C ASN A 219 -11.57 12.43 14.64
N TYR A 220 -12.20 12.40 13.46
CA TYR A 220 -13.26 11.45 13.15
C TYR A 220 -12.65 10.24 12.46
N THR A 221 -12.76 9.07 13.10
CA THR A 221 -12.11 7.83 12.66
C THR A 221 -13.09 6.70 12.38
N LEU A 222 -14.36 6.91 12.76
CA LEU A 222 -15.46 5.98 12.57
C LEU A 222 -16.62 6.70 11.89
N TRP A 223 -17.39 5.98 11.06
CA TRP A 223 -18.64 6.51 10.48
C TRP A 223 -19.62 6.99 11.56
N SER A 224 -19.64 6.34 12.72
CA SER A 224 -20.45 6.75 13.86
C SER A 224 -20.08 8.12 14.43
N ASP A 225 -18.84 8.59 14.23
CA ASP A 225 -18.39 9.90 14.71
C ASP A 225 -19.08 11.06 13.97
N ILE A 226 -19.56 10.79 12.75
CA ILE A 226 -20.34 11.74 11.93
C ILE A 226 -21.83 11.39 11.84
N GLY A 227 -22.30 10.47 12.69
CA GLY A 227 -23.71 10.07 12.75
C GLY A 227 -24.17 9.11 11.64
N GLU A 228 -23.23 8.50 10.91
CA GLU A 228 -23.51 7.54 9.85
C GLU A 228 -23.32 6.09 10.32
N SER A 229 -23.94 5.14 9.61
CA SER A 229 -23.74 3.70 9.82
C SER A 229 -22.77 3.13 8.79
N TYR A 230 -22.12 2.00 9.12
CA TYR A 230 -21.37 1.25 8.13
C TYR A 230 -22.27 0.83 6.94
N PRO A 231 -21.75 0.80 5.70
CA PRO A 231 -22.47 0.28 4.55
C PRO A 231 -22.90 -1.17 4.77
N GLY A 232 -24.11 -1.52 4.34
CA GLY A 232 -24.60 -2.89 4.43
C GLY A 232 -23.83 -3.87 3.54
N ASN A 233 -23.78 -5.13 3.94
CA ASN A 233 -23.12 -6.22 3.25
C ASN A 233 -24.13 -7.24 2.68
N SER A 234 -24.16 -7.43 1.37
CA SER A 234 -25.02 -8.42 0.71
C SER A 234 -24.77 -9.87 1.16
N PHE A 235 -23.56 -10.21 1.59
CA PHE A 235 -23.24 -11.52 2.16
C PHE A 235 -23.97 -11.76 3.50
N LEU A 236 -24.19 -10.70 4.28
CA LEU A 236 -24.91 -10.74 5.54
C LEU A 236 -26.43 -10.57 5.36
N GLY A 237 -26.91 -10.40 4.12
CA GLY A 237 -28.32 -10.13 3.81
C GLY A 237 -28.79 -8.74 4.22
N GLU A 238 -27.87 -7.78 4.35
CA GLU A 238 -28.17 -6.38 4.71
C GLU A 238 -28.50 -5.51 3.49
N CYS A 239 -28.43 -6.09 2.29
CA CYS A 239 -28.49 -5.43 1.00
C CYS A 239 -29.30 -6.28 0.00
#